data_AF-K9RWD1-F1
#
_entry.id   AF-K9RWD1-F1
#
_cell.length_a   1.000
_cell.length_b   1.000
_cell.length_c   1.000
_cell.angle_alpha   90.00
_cell.angle_beta   90.00
_cell.angle_gamma   90.00
#
_symmetry.space_group_name_H-M   'P 1'
#
loop_
_entity.id
_entity.type
_entity.pdbx_description
1 polymer ?
#
loop_
_entity_poly.entity_id
_entity_poly.type
_entity_poly.pdbx_seq_one_letter_code
_entity_poly.pdbx_strand_id
1 'polypeptide(L)'
;MIRKYTFILICCCGLISILTACAGDSPKTQQGLLKLVFEAIKSNNSQEFNDLTITSADFVLDEYDAGHFQEKMSYVGQVLKPEELEIQASQFQRAVAGGEGYINFQQSKFLGSRLLEEGNYELISGSMIQYQTYSLILETNGQKQDSETLQPQFVITPWKKQYRLLGLKFAN
;
A
#
# COMPACT_ATOMS: atom_id res chain seq x y z
N MET A 1 54.67 23.41 -39.94
CA MET A 1 54.08 24.77 -39.77
C MET A 1 52.81 24.66 -38.94
N ILE A 2 52.61 25.63 -38.05
CA ILE A 2 51.61 25.72 -36.98
C ILE A 2 50.24 26.17 -37.53
N ARG A 3 49.13 25.62 -36.99
CA ARG A 3 47.89 26.30 -36.48
C ARG A 3 46.77 25.25 -36.33
N LYS A 4 46.43 24.80 -35.11
CA LYS A 4 45.44 25.37 -34.17
C LYS A 4 44.08 25.68 -34.79
N TYR A 5 43.09 24.81 -34.51
CA TYR A 5 41.71 25.21 -34.29
C TYR A 5 41.16 24.44 -33.08
N THR A 6 41.00 25.19 -31.99
CA THR A 6 40.18 24.85 -30.83
C THR A 6 38.81 25.46 -31.09
N PHE A 7 37.74 24.67 -30.98
CA PHE A 7 36.42 25.17 -30.59
C PHE A 7 35.72 24.12 -29.71
N ILE A 8 35.08 24.65 -28.69
CA ILE A 8 34.60 24.01 -27.46
C ILE A 8 33.05 23.98 -27.50
N LEU A 9 32.45 23.10 -26.68
CA LEU A 9 31.10 23.19 -26.08
C LEU A 9 29.94 22.63 -26.96
N ILE A 10 28.94 21.84 -26.52
CA ILE A 10 28.12 21.80 -25.27
C ILE A 10 27.43 20.41 -25.09
N CYS A 11 27.20 20.04 -23.82
CA CYS A 11 26.15 19.19 -23.22
C CYS A 11 25.39 18.12 -24.03
N CYS A 12 25.33 16.91 -23.48
CA CYS A 12 24.26 16.59 -22.53
C CYS A 12 24.62 15.40 -21.64
N CYS A 13 24.64 15.65 -20.34
CA CYS A 13 24.30 14.67 -19.31
C CYS A 13 23.01 13.94 -19.69
N GLY A 14 22.90 12.67 -19.38
CA GLY A 14 21.61 12.00 -19.45
C GLY A 14 21.72 10.51 -19.32
N LEU A 15 21.69 10.04 -18.08
CA LEU A 15 21.34 8.67 -17.72
C LEU A 15 20.26 8.11 -18.64
N ILE A 16 20.61 7.09 -19.42
CA ILE A 16 19.62 6.15 -19.93
C ILE A 16 19.46 5.08 -18.85
N SER A 17 18.83 5.47 -17.74
CA SER A 17 18.14 4.53 -16.86
C SER A 17 16.91 4.08 -17.63
N ILE A 18 17.04 2.99 -18.38
CA ILE A 18 15.88 2.32 -18.97
C ILE A 18 15.04 1.83 -17.80
N LEU A 19 13.98 2.59 -17.53
CA LEU A 19 12.81 2.20 -16.77
C LEU A 19 12.31 0.85 -17.30
N THR A 20 12.75 -0.25 -16.67
CA THR A 20 11.84 -1.36 -16.42
C THR A 20 10.89 -0.89 -15.33
N ALA A 21 9.93 -0.05 -15.72
CA ALA A 21 8.63 -0.08 -15.08
C ALA A 21 8.09 -1.48 -15.43
N CYS A 22 8.38 -2.46 -14.56
CA CYS A 22 7.61 -3.69 -14.53
C CYS A 22 6.16 -3.24 -14.52
N ALA A 23 5.39 -3.70 -15.50
CA ALA A 23 3.94 -3.67 -15.43
C ALA A 23 3.59 -4.44 -14.15
N GLY A 24 3.43 -3.71 -13.04
CA GLY A 24 3.04 -4.28 -11.77
C GLY A 24 1.69 -4.92 -12.01
N ASP A 25 1.63 -6.24 -11.83
CA ASP A 25 0.37 -6.97 -11.87
C ASP A 25 -0.59 -6.26 -10.92
N SER A 26 -1.61 -5.59 -11.47
CA SER A 26 -2.70 -5.05 -10.66
C SER A 26 -3.21 -6.19 -9.78
N PRO A 27 -3.37 -5.99 -8.46
CA PRO A 27 -3.67 -7.07 -7.53
C PRO A 27 -5.10 -7.60 -7.73
N LYS A 28 -5.25 -8.50 -8.70
CA LYS A 28 -6.51 -9.18 -9.05
C LYS A 28 -6.91 -10.25 -8.04
N THR A 29 -6.01 -10.63 -7.13
CA THR A 29 -6.26 -11.61 -6.07
C THR A 29 -5.83 -11.05 -4.72
N GLN A 30 -6.48 -11.49 -3.63
CA GLN A 30 -6.09 -11.07 -2.28
C GLN A 30 -4.64 -11.47 -1.95
N GLN A 31 -4.22 -12.68 -2.33
CA GLN A 31 -2.83 -13.10 -2.13
C GLN A 31 -1.84 -12.26 -2.93
N GLY A 32 -2.20 -11.85 -4.15
CA GLY A 32 -1.38 -10.95 -4.97
C GLY A 32 -1.18 -9.60 -4.28
N LEU A 33 -2.26 -9.00 -3.77
CA LEU A 33 -2.19 -7.76 -2.98
C LEU A 33 -1.28 -7.93 -1.76
N LEU A 34 -1.52 -8.96 -0.94
CA LEU A 34 -0.78 -9.18 0.31
C LEU A 34 0.71 -9.39 0.05
N LYS A 35 1.07 -10.10 -1.03
CA LYS A 35 2.45 -10.25 -1.44
C LYS A 35 3.07 -8.91 -1.82
N LEU A 36 2.40 -8.09 -2.62
CA LEU A 36 2.91 -6.77 -3.01
C LEU A 36 3.08 -5.84 -1.79
N VAL A 37 2.11 -5.83 -0.88
CA VAL A 37 2.19 -5.07 0.37
C VAL A 37 3.34 -5.56 1.24
N PHE A 38 3.52 -6.88 1.35
CA PHE A 38 4.65 -7.47 2.07
C PHE A 38 5.99 -7.01 1.49
N GLU A 39 6.16 -7.05 0.16
CA GLU A 39 7.39 -6.60 -0.50
C GLU A 39 7.60 -5.09 -0.36
N ALA A 40 6.54 -4.28 -0.40
CA ALA A 40 6.62 -2.83 -0.20
C ALA A 40 7.11 -2.49 1.23
N ILE A 41 6.58 -3.16 2.27
CA ILE A 41 7.03 -2.97 3.66
C ILE A 41 8.47 -3.49 3.81
N LYS A 42 8.76 -4.68 3.29
CA LYS A 42 10.11 -5.29 3.32
C LYS A 42 11.16 -4.41 2.64
N SER A 43 10.82 -3.72 1.55
CA SER A 43 11.75 -2.83 0.86
C SER A 43 11.75 -1.39 1.38
N ASN A 44 10.92 -1.08 2.38
CA ASN A 44 10.67 0.28 2.85
C ASN A 44 10.26 1.24 1.70
N ASN A 45 9.46 0.73 0.75
CA ASN A 45 8.97 1.49 -0.39
C ASN A 45 7.58 2.07 -0.10
N SER A 46 7.55 3.28 0.48
CA SER A 46 6.30 3.95 0.84
C SER A 46 5.44 4.31 -0.37
N GLN A 47 6.06 4.60 -1.53
CA GLN A 47 5.32 4.93 -2.74
C GLN A 47 4.51 3.73 -3.23
N GLU A 48 5.15 2.56 -3.33
CA GLU A 48 4.48 1.32 -3.74
C GLU A 48 3.41 0.90 -2.73
N PHE A 49 3.66 1.10 -1.43
CA PHE A 49 2.64 0.88 -0.41
C PHE A 49 1.41 1.77 -0.63
N ASN A 50 1.61 3.07 -0.85
CA ASN A 50 0.52 4.03 -1.10
C ASN A 50 -0.26 3.72 -2.38
N ASP A 51 0.39 3.19 -3.42
CA ASP A 51 -0.29 2.81 -4.67
C ASP A 51 -1.20 1.58 -4.50
N LEU A 52 -0.96 0.78 -3.46
CA LEU A 52 -1.74 -0.41 -3.09
C LEU A 52 -2.86 -0.10 -2.09
N THR A 53 -2.80 1.05 -1.41
CA THR A 53 -3.81 1.44 -0.43
C THR A 53 -5.01 2.14 -1.06
N ILE A 54 -6.11 2.15 -0.31
CA ILE A 54 -7.29 2.96 -0.56
C ILE A 54 -7.76 3.53 0.77
N THR A 55 -8.37 4.71 0.72
CA THR A 55 -8.93 5.40 1.88
C THR A 55 -10.46 5.37 1.83
N SER A 56 -11.11 5.59 2.97
CA SER A 56 -12.57 5.79 3.00
C SER A 56 -12.96 6.97 2.11
N ALA A 57 -12.14 8.02 2.09
CA ALA A 57 -12.34 9.16 1.22
C ALA A 57 -12.46 8.77 -0.27
N ASP A 58 -11.68 7.81 -0.76
CA ASP A 58 -11.72 7.41 -2.17
C ASP A 58 -13.06 6.78 -2.56
N PHE A 59 -13.70 6.03 -1.65
CA PHE A 59 -15.06 5.51 -1.86
C PHE A 59 -16.09 6.64 -1.99
N VAL A 60 -16.03 7.64 -1.11
CA VAL A 60 -16.97 8.76 -1.15
C VAL A 60 -16.77 9.63 -2.40
N LEU A 61 -15.51 9.85 -2.80
CA LEU A 61 -15.19 10.60 -4.01
C LEU A 61 -15.70 9.90 -5.29
N ASP A 62 -15.68 8.57 -5.36
CA ASP A 62 -16.18 7.80 -6.51
C ASP A 62 -17.71 7.79 -6.60
N GLU A 63 -18.41 7.68 -5.45
CA GLU A 63 -19.88 7.83 -5.40
C GLU A 63 -20.33 9.22 -5.89
N TYR A 64 -19.50 10.25 -5.68
CA TYR A 64 -19.76 11.60 -6.18
C TYR A 64 -19.58 11.73 -7.68
N ASP A 65 -18.54 11.13 -8.28
CA ASP A 65 -18.37 11.09 -9.73
C ASP A 65 -19.59 10.42 -10.42
N ALA A 66 -20.35 9.60 -9.68
CA ALA A 66 -21.63 9.04 -10.10
C ALA A 66 -22.85 9.97 -9.91
N GLY A 67 -22.67 11.20 -9.40
CA GLY A 67 -23.67 12.29 -9.43
C GLY A 67 -24.40 12.60 -8.12
N HIS A 68 -23.87 12.20 -6.97
CA HIS A 68 -24.57 12.32 -5.68
C HIS A 68 -23.79 13.20 -4.64
N PHE A 69 -24.37 14.35 -4.26
CA PHE A 69 -24.04 15.25 -3.11
C PHE A 69 -22.75 16.11 -3.11
N GLN A 70 -22.89 17.43 -2.90
CA GLN A 70 -21.77 18.40 -2.86
C GLN A 70 -21.19 18.72 -1.46
N GLU A 71 -21.99 18.74 -0.37
CA GLU A 71 -21.50 19.19 0.96
C GLU A 71 -20.56 18.19 1.66
N LYS A 72 -20.86 16.89 1.60
CA LYS A 72 -20.02 15.84 2.20
C LYS A 72 -18.60 15.80 1.59
N MET A 73 -18.47 16.21 0.33
CA MET A 73 -17.22 16.17 -0.43
C MET A 73 -16.20 17.20 0.05
N SER A 74 -16.65 18.38 0.48
CA SER A 74 -15.75 19.38 1.07
C SER A 74 -15.11 18.86 2.34
N TYR A 75 -15.89 18.16 3.19
CA TYR A 75 -15.37 17.54 4.41
C TYR A 75 -14.41 16.37 4.11
N VAL A 76 -14.79 15.48 3.19
CA VAL A 76 -13.95 14.34 2.79
C VAL A 76 -12.61 14.79 2.23
N GLY A 77 -12.63 15.74 1.28
CA GLY A 77 -11.42 16.20 0.62
C GLY A 77 -10.51 17.04 1.51
N GLN A 78 -11.07 17.91 2.36
CA GLN A 78 -10.28 18.85 3.16
C GLN A 78 -9.86 18.30 4.52
N VAL A 79 -10.60 17.34 5.09
CA VAL A 79 -10.40 16.88 6.47
C VAL A 79 -10.02 15.41 6.51
N LEU A 80 -10.86 14.53 5.95
CA LEU A 80 -10.68 13.08 6.14
C LEU A 80 -9.49 12.51 5.36
N LYS A 81 -9.36 12.87 4.07
CA LYS A 81 -8.32 12.28 3.22
C LYS A 81 -6.91 12.53 3.75
N PRO A 82 -6.53 13.75 4.18
CA PRO A 82 -5.23 13.98 4.81
C PRO A 82 -5.01 13.13 6.07
N GLU A 83 -6.02 13.01 6.94
CA GLU A 83 -5.93 12.25 8.19
C GLU A 83 -5.74 10.74 7.92
N GLU A 84 -6.51 10.16 6.99
CA GLU A 84 -6.36 8.76 6.61
C GLU A 84 -4.98 8.45 5.99
N LEU A 85 -4.46 9.37 5.19
CA LEU A 85 -3.10 9.25 4.63
C LEU A 85 -2.02 9.32 5.71
N GLU A 86 -2.18 10.19 6.72
CA GLU A 86 -1.27 10.26 7.86
C GLU A 86 -1.32 8.96 8.69
N ILE A 87 -2.51 8.41 8.93
CA ILE A 87 -2.69 7.12 9.59
C ILE A 87 -2.01 6.00 8.79
N GLN A 88 -2.21 5.92 7.47
CA GLN A 88 -1.58 4.91 6.62
C GLN A 88 -0.05 5.04 6.60
N ALA A 89 0.48 6.26 6.56
CA ALA A 89 1.91 6.52 6.64
C ALA A 89 2.49 6.06 8.00
N SER A 90 1.81 6.38 9.10
CA SER A 90 2.20 5.94 10.46
C SER A 90 2.17 4.41 10.59
N GLN A 91 1.12 3.78 10.09
CA GLN A 91 0.98 2.32 10.04
C GLN A 91 2.12 1.67 9.24
N PHE A 92 2.47 2.21 8.08
CA PHE A 92 3.57 1.74 7.27
C PHE A 92 4.90 1.83 8.02
N GLN A 93 5.22 2.98 8.61
CA GLN A 93 6.45 3.17 9.38
C GLN A 93 6.53 2.21 10.57
N ARG A 94 5.42 1.99 11.28
CA ARG A 94 5.35 1.02 12.38
C ARG A 94 5.60 -0.42 11.89
N ALA A 95 5.05 -0.80 10.74
CA ALA A 95 5.29 -2.12 10.16
C ALA A 95 6.74 -2.31 9.70
N VAL A 96 7.35 -1.28 9.11
CA VAL A 96 8.78 -1.29 8.70
C VAL A 96 9.69 -1.39 9.91
N ALA A 97 9.41 -0.65 10.99
CA ALA A 97 10.22 -0.64 12.20
C ALA A 97 10.22 -2.01 12.91
N GLY A 98 9.09 -2.72 12.90
CA GLY A 98 8.94 -4.01 13.56
C GLY A 98 9.13 -3.92 15.09
N GLY A 99 9.61 -5.01 15.70
CA GLY A 99 9.85 -5.11 17.14
C GLY A 99 9.22 -6.35 17.78
N GLU A 100 9.20 -6.39 19.11
CA GLU A 100 8.54 -7.46 19.86
C GLU A 100 7.03 -7.47 19.60
N GLY A 101 6.47 -8.61 19.23
CA GLY A 101 5.06 -8.74 18.85
C GLY A 101 4.75 -8.31 17.41
N TYR A 102 5.76 -7.93 16.62
CA TYR A 102 5.62 -7.56 15.21
C TYR A 102 6.28 -8.57 14.28
N ILE A 103 5.81 -8.59 13.04
CA ILE A 103 6.47 -9.27 11.94
C ILE A 103 7.80 -8.58 11.64
N ASN A 104 8.89 -9.35 11.54
CA ASN A 104 10.17 -8.87 11.01
C ASN A 104 10.23 -9.08 9.50
N PHE A 105 9.63 -8.16 8.73
CA PHE A 105 9.54 -8.26 7.27
C PHE A 105 10.90 -8.42 6.58
N GLN A 106 11.97 -7.84 7.13
CA GLN A 106 13.32 -7.94 6.57
C GLN A 106 13.84 -9.38 6.57
N GLN A 107 13.56 -10.13 7.63
CA GLN A 107 14.03 -11.51 7.81
C GLN A 107 13.01 -12.57 7.37
N SER A 108 11.75 -12.17 7.16
CA SER A 108 10.70 -13.07 6.70
C SER A 108 10.66 -13.21 5.19
N LYS A 109 10.08 -14.31 4.73
CA LYS A 109 9.69 -14.54 3.34
C LYS A 109 8.20 -14.87 3.29
N PHE A 110 7.49 -14.26 2.36
CA PHE A 110 6.06 -14.53 2.16
C PHE A 110 5.84 -15.93 1.56
N LEU A 111 4.98 -16.72 2.19
CA LEU A 111 4.54 -18.03 1.70
C LEU A 111 3.05 -18.08 1.35
N GLY A 112 2.24 -17.20 1.94
CA GLY A 112 0.80 -17.15 1.71
C GLY A 112 0.08 -16.29 2.73
N SER A 113 -1.23 -16.47 2.85
CA SER A 113 -2.06 -15.75 3.82
C SER A 113 -3.23 -16.61 4.31
N ARG A 114 -3.83 -16.20 5.42
CA ARG A 114 -5.00 -16.83 6.02
C ARG A 114 -6.05 -15.77 6.34
N LEU A 115 -7.29 -16.00 5.95
CA LEU A 115 -8.41 -15.14 6.32
C LEU A 115 -8.66 -15.28 7.83
N LEU A 116 -8.78 -14.15 8.53
CA LEU A 116 -9.08 -14.10 9.97
C LEU A 116 -10.54 -13.75 10.21
N GLU A 117 -11.01 -12.68 9.56
CA GLU A 117 -12.37 -12.17 9.68
C GLU A 117 -12.81 -11.53 8.36
N GLU A 118 -14.11 -11.52 8.14
CA GLU A 118 -14.75 -10.74 7.09
C GLU A 118 -16.01 -10.08 7.65
N GLY A 119 -16.37 -8.94 7.08
CA GLY A 119 -17.52 -8.20 7.56
C GLY A 119 -17.82 -6.99 6.70
N ASN A 120 -18.70 -6.14 7.24
CA ASN A 120 -18.99 -4.85 6.63
C ASN A 120 -18.44 -3.74 7.52
N TYR A 121 -17.80 -2.76 6.91
CA TYR A 121 -17.28 -1.57 7.55
C TYR A 121 -18.13 -0.38 7.10
N GLU A 122 -18.67 0.36 8.07
CA GLU A 122 -19.40 1.60 7.78
C GLU A 122 -18.37 2.70 7.50
N LEU A 123 -18.33 3.16 6.25
CA LEU A 123 -17.56 4.34 5.89
C LEU A 123 -18.17 5.58 6.54
N ILE A 124 -17.39 6.64 6.64
CA ILE A 124 -17.85 7.93 7.18
C ILE A 124 -19.01 8.53 6.35
N SER A 125 -19.20 8.10 5.09
CA SER A 125 -20.38 8.46 4.29
C SER A 125 -21.70 7.86 4.80
N GLY A 126 -21.63 6.78 5.59
CA GLY A 126 -22.72 5.87 5.92
C GLY A 126 -22.82 4.65 4.98
N SER A 127 -21.98 4.58 3.95
CA SER A 127 -21.94 3.44 3.03
C SER A 127 -21.27 2.25 3.70
N MET A 128 -21.89 1.07 3.61
CA MET A 128 -21.29 -0.17 4.09
C MET A 128 -20.42 -0.78 2.97
N ILE A 129 -19.14 -1.00 3.26
CA ILE A 129 -18.23 -1.73 2.35
C ILE A 129 -17.85 -3.08 2.94
N GLN A 130 -17.63 -4.07 2.07
CA GLN A 130 -17.08 -5.35 2.51
C GLN A 130 -15.58 -5.22 2.80
N TYR A 131 -15.14 -5.80 3.90
CA TYR A 131 -13.72 -5.93 4.23
C TYR A 131 -13.37 -7.35 4.66
N GLN A 132 -12.09 -7.68 4.50
CA GLN A 132 -11.50 -8.95 4.91
C GLN A 132 -10.18 -8.66 5.61
N THR A 133 -9.97 -9.23 6.79
CA THR A 133 -8.70 -9.12 7.53
C THR A 133 -7.92 -10.42 7.37
N TYR A 134 -6.64 -10.31 7.04
CA TYR A 134 -5.74 -11.46 6.83
C TYR A 134 -4.54 -11.44 7.78
N SER A 135 -4.08 -12.64 8.16
CA SER A 135 -2.70 -12.88 8.60
C SER A 135 -1.85 -13.35 7.43
N LEU A 136 -0.53 -13.23 7.56
CA LEU A 136 0.44 -13.76 6.61
C LEU A 136 0.97 -15.10 7.09
N ILE A 137 1.24 -15.99 6.15
CA ILE A 137 2.01 -17.20 6.37
C ILE A 137 3.42 -16.89 5.87
N LEU A 138 4.39 -16.96 6.78
CA LEU A 138 5.76 -16.50 6.56
C LEU A 138 6.75 -17.64 6.81
N GLU A 139 7.94 -17.50 6.26
CA GLU A 139 9.13 -18.26 6.62
C GLU A 139 10.16 -17.29 7.22
N THR A 140 10.54 -17.48 8.48
CA THR A 140 11.55 -16.67 9.17
C THR A 140 12.59 -17.60 9.75
N ASN A 141 13.87 -17.39 9.40
CA ASN A 141 14.98 -18.26 9.85
C ASN A 141 14.75 -19.76 9.58
N GLY A 142 14.11 -20.09 8.45
CA GLY A 142 13.80 -21.46 8.04
C GLY A 142 12.62 -22.11 8.77
N GLN A 143 11.91 -21.36 9.63
CA GLN A 143 10.69 -21.83 10.28
C GLN A 143 9.46 -21.16 9.67
N LYS A 144 8.46 -21.98 9.37
CA LYS A 144 7.15 -21.51 8.93
C LYS A 144 6.37 -20.97 10.13
N GLN A 145 5.81 -19.78 9.98
CA GLN A 145 5.02 -19.10 11.00
C GLN A 145 3.73 -18.54 10.40
N ASP A 146 2.61 -18.70 11.09
CA ASP A 146 1.40 -17.91 10.86
C ASP A 146 1.49 -16.64 11.69
N SER A 147 1.32 -15.49 11.06
CA SER A 147 1.44 -14.19 11.68
C SER A 147 0.16 -13.75 12.41
N GLU A 148 -0.82 -14.64 12.63
CA GLU A 148 -2.05 -14.31 13.37
C GLU A 148 -1.78 -13.63 14.72
N THR A 149 -0.75 -14.09 15.44
CA THR A 149 -0.34 -13.55 16.74
C THR A 149 0.67 -12.40 16.63
N LEU A 150 1.11 -12.05 15.42
CA LEU A 150 2.03 -10.95 15.16
C LEU A 150 1.31 -9.79 14.48
N GLN A 151 1.75 -8.57 14.77
CA GLN A 151 1.27 -7.37 14.11
C GLN A 151 2.13 -7.01 12.89
N PRO A 152 1.57 -6.34 11.87
CA PRO A 152 0.14 -6.03 11.69
C PRO A 152 -0.66 -7.18 11.06
N GLN A 153 -1.98 -7.11 11.21
CA GLN A 153 -2.93 -7.80 10.32
C GLN A 153 -3.31 -6.88 9.15
N PHE A 154 -3.78 -7.45 8.04
CA PHE A 154 -3.96 -6.73 6.78
C PHE A 154 -5.43 -6.63 6.40
N VAL A 155 -5.95 -5.40 6.30
CA VAL A 155 -7.37 -5.14 6.00
C VAL A 155 -7.54 -4.84 4.52
N ILE A 156 -8.30 -5.67 3.83
CA ILE A 156 -8.47 -5.64 2.37
C ILE A 156 -9.94 -5.42 2.01
N THR A 157 -10.17 -4.70 0.91
CA THR A 157 -11.49 -4.52 0.32
C THR A 157 -11.44 -4.67 -1.21
N PRO A 158 -12.50 -5.18 -1.85
CA PRO A 158 -12.64 -5.09 -3.31
C PRO A 158 -12.91 -3.64 -3.74
N TRP A 159 -12.20 -3.17 -4.77
CA TRP A 159 -12.35 -1.84 -5.34
C TRP A 159 -12.13 -1.87 -6.85
N LYS A 160 -13.06 -1.36 -7.65
CA LYS A 160 -12.94 -1.25 -9.13
C LYS A 160 -12.32 -2.49 -9.82
N LYS A 161 -12.84 -3.69 -9.51
CA LYS A 161 -12.42 -5.01 -10.04
C LYS A 161 -11.02 -5.51 -9.61
N GLN A 162 -10.43 -4.89 -8.59
CA GLN A 162 -9.16 -5.29 -7.99
C GLN A 162 -9.31 -5.30 -6.46
N TYR A 163 -8.30 -5.79 -5.75
CA TYR A 163 -8.23 -5.66 -4.30
C TYR A 163 -7.37 -4.47 -3.90
N ARG A 164 -7.73 -3.82 -2.78
CA ARG A 164 -6.98 -2.71 -2.21
C ARG A 164 -6.82 -2.88 -0.70
N LEU A 165 -5.71 -2.35 -0.18
CA LEU A 165 -5.44 -2.33 1.25
C LEU A 165 -6.13 -1.12 1.88
N LEU A 166 -7.05 -1.32 2.82
CA LEU A 166 -7.63 -0.22 3.61
C LEU A 166 -6.64 0.29 4.64
N GLY A 167 -5.85 -0.62 5.22
CA GLY A 167 -4.82 -0.29 6.18
C GLY A 167 -4.27 -1.51 6.90
N LEU A 168 -3.42 -1.24 7.88
CA LEU A 168 -2.78 -2.23 8.74
C LEU A 168 -3.38 -2.15 10.14
N LYS A 169 -3.84 -3.28 10.66
CA LYS A 169 -4.43 -3.37 11.99
C LYS A 169 -3.37 -3.81 13.00
N PHE A 170 -3.11 -2.95 13.97
CA PHE A 170 -2.24 -3.20 15.11
C PHE A 170 -3.13 -3.38 16.34
N ALA A 171 -2.86 -4.37 17.20
CA ALA A 171 -3.55 -4.44 18.49
C ALA A 171 -3.07 -3.25 19.34
N ASN A 172 -4.03 -2.57 19.98
CA ASN A 172 -3.79 -1.48 20.92
C ASN A 172 -3.13 -1.99 22.20
#